data_AF-A0A0Q6N0D5-F1
#
_entry.id   AF-A0A0Q6N0D5-F1
#
_cell.length_a   1.000
_cell.length_b   1.000
_cell.length_c   1.000
_cell.angle_alpha   90.00
_cell.angle_beta   90.00
_cell.angle_gamma   90.00
#
_symmetry.space_group_name_H-M   'P 1'
#
loop_
_entity.id
_entity.type
_entity.pdbx_description
1 polymer ?
#
loop_
_entity_poly.entity_id
_entity_poly.type
_entity_poly.pdbx_seq_one_letter_code
_entity_poly.pdbx_strand_id
1 'polypeptide(L)'
;MLLKKPGGDREMVEILALVLHYDEHVVLAAVEAALDAEVATKTHVLNILHRLIDGKSATPEVIAPQALRLSTEPQANVLRYDLLRAAQQDKEVRHGT
;
A
#
# COMPACT_ATOMS: atom_id res chain seq x y z
N MET A 1 12.91 14.10 3.56
CA MET A 1 13.29 13.56 2.24
C MET A 1 14.13 12.33 2.41
N LEU A 2 13.94 11.31 1.55
CA LEU A 2 14.53 9.97 1.66
C LEU A 2 15.99 10.00 2.11
N LEU A 3 16.84 10.78 1.43
CA LEU A 3 18.27 10.93 1.72
C LEU A 3 18.63 11.43 3.14
N LYS A 4 17.67 11.97 3.89
CA LYS A 4 17.87 12.40 5.28
C LYS A 4 17.72 11.24 6.28
N LYS A 5 17.21 10.08 5.83
CA LYS A 5 16.99 8.87 6.64
C LYS A 5 18.09 7.85 6.37
N PRO A 6 18.52 7.06 7.37
CA PRO A 6 19.43 5.94 7.14
C PRO A 6 18.81 4.95 6.14
N GLY A 7 19.58 4.57 5.11
CA GLY A 7 19.10 3.69 4.02
C GLY A 7 18.25 4.38 2.95
N GLY A 8 18.07 5.70 3.03
CA GLY A 8 17.28 6.46 2.06
C GLY A 8 17.93 6.61 0.69
N ASP A 9 19.26 6.48 0.61
CA ASP A 9 20.02 6.34 -0.63
C ASP A 9 19.62 5.06 -1.38
N ARG A 10 19.53 3.93 -0.66
CA ARG A 10 19.03 2.68 -1.23
C ARG A 10 17.58 2.81 -1.70
N GLU A 11 16.70 3.37 -0.88
CA GLU A 11 15.30 3.57 -1.28
C GLU A 11 15.18 4.49 -2.50
N MET A 12 16.02 5.52 -2.61
CA MET A 12 16.07 6.39 -3.77
C MET A 12 16.48 5.62 -5.03
N VAL A 13 17.54 4.80 -4.95
CA VAL A 13 17.97 3.96 -6.08
C VAL A 13 16.86 3.00 -6.50
N GLU A 14 16.17 2.38 -5.55
CA GLU A 14 15.06 1.47 -5.83
C GLU A 14 13.87 2.19 -6.51
N ILE A 15 13.60 3.45 -6.15
CA ILE A 15 12.58 4.26 -6.82
C ILE A 15 13.03 4.63 -8.24
N LEU A 16 14.28 5.06 -8.43
CA LEU A 16 14.81 5.38 -9.75
C LEU A 16 14.85 4.16 -10.68
N ALA A 17 15.09 2.97 -10.13
CA ALA A 17 15.07 1.72 -10.88
C ALA A 17 13.68 1.33 -11.39
N LEU A 18 12.59 1.92 -10.89
CA LEU A 18 11.23 1.64 -11.39
C LEU A 18 11.07 2.00 -12.87
N VAL A 19 11.83 2.97 -13.38
CA VAL A 19 11.80 3.37 -14.80
C VAL A 19 12.26 2.24 -15.74
N LEU A 20 12.95 1.22 -15.22
CA LEU A 20 13.30 0.03 -16.00
C LEU A 20 12.08 -0.86 -16.32
N HIS A 21 10.99 -0.71 -15.56
CA HIS A 21 9.82 -1.59 -15.63
C HIS A 21 8.52 -0.83 -15.95
N TYR A 22 8.50 0.48 -15.73
CA TYR A 22 7.33 1.33 -15.89
C TYR A 22 7.68 2.55 -16.75
N ASP A 23 6.66 3.14 -17.36
CA ASP A 23 6.81 4.41 -18.07
C ASP A 23 7.31 5.50 -17.12
N GLU A 24 8.36 6.21 -17.54
CA GLU A 24 9.02 7.24 -16.75
C GLU A 24 8.08 8.36 -16.30
N HIS A 25 7.09 8.72 -17.11
CA HIS A 25 6.12 9.76 -16.79
C HIS A 25 5.18 9.32 -15.67
N VAL A 26 4.84 8.03 -15.64
CA VAL A 26 3.99 7.47 -14.57
C VAL A 26 4.77 7.37 -13.26
N VAL A 27 6.06 7.02 -13.33
CA VAL A 27 6.94 7.03 -12.16
C VAL A 27 7.13 8.45 -11.62
N LEU A 28 7.36 9.43 -12.51
CA LEU A 28 7.49 10.84 -12.12
C LEU A 28 6.20 11.33 -11.44
N ALA A 29 5.04 11.10 -12.05
CA ALA A 29 3.75 11.50 -11.48
C ALA A 29 3.51 10.88 -10.10
N ALA A 30 3.92 9.62 -9.89
CA ALA A 30 3.82 8.97 -8.58
C ALA A 30 4.73 9.61 -7.52
N VAL A 31 5.94 10.02 -7.91
CA VAL A 31 6.89 10.70 -7.02
C VAL A 31 6.40 12.10 -6.68
N GLU A 32 5.92 12.86 -7.66
CA GLU A 32 5.35 14.21 -7.44
C GLU A 32 4.17 14.15 -6.47
N ALA A 33 3.22 13.24 -6.70
CA ALA A 33 2.08 13.06 -5.80
C ALA A 33 2.49 12.65 -4.37
N ALA A 34 3.56 11.85 -4.22
CA ALA A 34 4.08 11.49 -2.90
C ALA A 34 4.74 12.69 -2.18
N LEU A 35 5.37 13.59 -2.93
CA LEU A 35 5.96 14.82 -2.40
C LEU A 35 4.88 15.82 -2.00
N ASP A 36 3.84 15.98 -2.82
CA ASP A 36 2.68 16.84 -2.53
C ASP A 36 1.92 16.40 -1.28
N ALA A 37 1.84 15.08 -1.05
CA ALA A 37 1.28 14.51 0.18
C ALA A 37 2.21 14.64 1.40
N GLU A 38 3.42 15.19 1.24
CA GLU A 38 4.50 15.25 2.24
C GLU A 38 4.99 13.87 2.74
N VAL A 39 4.57 12.77 2.08
CA VAL A 39 4.92 11.38 2.44
C VAL A 39 5.88 10.80 1.39
N ALA A 40 7.11 11.32 1.37
CA ALA A 40 8.18 10.85 0.50
C ALA A 40 8.81 9.53 1.01
N THR A 41 8.08 8.41 0.93
CA THR A 41 8.57 7.06 1.27
C THR A 41 8.42 6.12 0.08
N LYS A 42 9.31 5.13 -0.05
CA LYS A 42 9.24 4.12 -1.13
C LYS A 42 7.87 3.45 -1.21
N THR A 43 7.33 3.03 -0.07
CA THR A 43 6.03 2.35 -0.02
C THR A 43 4.90 3.24 -0.51
N HIS A 44 4.94 4.53 -0.20
CA HIS A 44 3.91 5.47 -0.65
C HIS A 44 3.99 5.71 -2.16
N VAL A 45 5.19 5.90 -2.71
CA VAL A 45 5.42 6.03 -4.15
C VAL A 45 4.92 4.79 -4.90
N LEU A 46 5.26 3.58 -4.43
CA LEU A 46 4.80 2.32 -5.05
C LEU A 46 3.28 2.18 -5.04
N ASN A 47 2.62 2.59 -3.95
CA ASN A 47 1.17 2.55 -3.85
C ASN A 47 0.51 3.52 -4.85
N ILE A 48 1.05 4.72 -5.02
CA ILE A 48 0.52 5.68 -6.00
C ILE A 48 0.75 5.13 -7.41
N LEU A 49 1.95 4.62 -7.71
CA LEU A 49 2.30 4.02 -9.00
C LEU A 49 1.34 2.91 -9.39
N HIS A 50 1.07 1.95 -8.49
CA HIS A 50 0.10 0.89 -8.75
C HIS A 50 -1.32 1.44 -8.99
N ARG A 51 -1.73 2.50 -8.30
CA ARG A 51 -3.05 3.12 -8.50
C ARG A 51 -3.17 3.83 -9.84
N LEU A 52 -2.11 4.52 -10.28
CA LEU A 52 -2.05 5.15 -11.60
C LEU A 52 -2.15 4.12 -12.72
N ILE A 53 -1.49 2.97 -12.55
CA ILE A 53 -1.49 1.89 -13.55
C ILE A 53 -2.82 1.12 -13.56
N ASP A 54 -3.33 0.74 -12.38
CA ASP A 54 -4.55 -0.06 -12.26
C ASP A 54 -5.82 0.76 -12.55
N GLY A 55 -5.73 2.09 -12.68
CA GLY A 55 -6.88 3.00 -12.75
C GLY A 55 -7.75 2.98 -11.49
N LYS A 56 -7.23 2.42 -10.38
CA LYS A 56 -7.98 2.32 -9.13
C LYS A 56 -8.02 3.69 -8.45
N SER A 57 -9.24 4.19 -8.29
CA SER A 57 -9.53 5.42 -7.56
C SER A 57 -8.85 5.43 -6.19
N ALA A 58 -8.58 6.63 -5.69
CA ALA A 58 -8.09 6.83 -4.34
C ALA A 58 -8.89 6.02 -3.32
N THR A 59 -8.16 5.35 -2.42
CA THR A 59 -8.78 4.83 -1.20
C THR A 59 -9.50 6.00 -0.55
N PRO A 60 -10.82 5.87 -0.31
CA PRO A 60 -11.60 6.95 0.25
C PRO A 60 -10.96 7.39 1.57
N GLU A 61 -11.00 8.70 1.83
CA GLU A 61 -10.51 9.25 3.08
C GLU A 61 -11.28 8.58 4.23
N VAL A 62 -10.55 7.87 5.09
CA VAL A 62 -11.14 7.25 6.27
C VAL A 62 -11.24 8.33 7.34
N ILE A 63 -12.42 8.94 7.43
CA ILE A 63 -12.73 9.90 8.50
C ILE A 63 -12.89 9.09 9.80
N ALA A 64 -11.81 8.99 10.56
CA ALA A 64 -11.84 8.39 11.88
C ALA A 64 -12.52 9.36 12.87
N PRO A 65 -13.43 8.89 13.74
CA PRO A 65 -13.98 9.73 14.78
C PRO A 65 -12.89 10.12 15.79
N GLN A 66 -12.98 11.33 16.36
CA GLN A 66 -11.99 11.86 17.31
C GLN A 66 -11.76 10.95 18.54
N ALA A 67 -12.76 10.14 18.90
CA ALA A 67 -12.63 9.11 19.92
C ALA A 67 -13.52 7.91 19.57
N LEU A 68 -12.94 6.71 19.59
CA LEU A 68 -13.70 5.46 19.55
C LEU A 68 -14.25 5.18 20.96
N ARG A 69 -15.56 5.33 21.16
CA ARG A 69 -16.25 4.81 22.35
C ARG A 69 -16.83 3.44 22.03
N LEU A 70 -16.29 2.42 22.68
CA LEU A 70 -16.76 1.05 22.52
C LEU A 70 -18.04 0.86 23.32
N SER A 71 -19.16 0.59 22.66
CA SER A 71 -20.40 0.15 23.32
C SER A 71 -20.35 -1.32 23.73
N THR A 72 -19.41 -2.07 23.17
CA THR A 72 -19.27 -3.52 23.34
C THR A 72 -17.80 -3.86 23.44
N GLU A 73 -17.46 -4.74 24.37
CA GLU A 73 -16.08 -5.18 24.57
C GLU A 73 -15.58 -5.98 23.36
N PRO A 74 -14.36 -5.73 22.87
CA PRO A 74 -13.80 -6.48 21.76
C PRO A 74 -13.61 -7.93 22.18
N GLN A 75 -14.32 -8.83 21.52
CA GLN A 75 -14.10 -10.26 21.68
C GLN A 75 -12.89 -10.68 20.85
N ALA A 76 -11.99 -11.48 21.43
CA ALA A 76 -10.86 -12.09 20.74
C ALA A 76 -11.30 -13.23 19.80
N ASN A 77 -12.25 -12.94 18.91
CA ASN A 77 -12.82 -13.93 18.00
C ASN A 77 -11.93 -14.12 16.76
N VAL A 78 -11.03 -15.10 16.83
CA VAL A 78 -10.14 -15.48 15.73
C VAL A 78 -10.83 -16.33 14.64
N LEU A 79 -12.05 -16.84 14.90
CA LEU A 79 -12.75 -17.75 13.99
C LEU A 79 -12.96 -17.17 12.60
N ARG A 80 -13.18 -15.85 12.49
CA ARG A 80 -13.31 -15.18 11.18
C ARG A 80 -12.05 -15.35 10.33
N TYR A 81 -10.87 -15.24 10.95
CA TYR A 81 -9.60 -15.42 10.25
C TYR A 81 -9.34 -16.89 9.93
N ASP A 82 -9.68 -17.81 10.83
CA ASP A 82 -9.55 -19.25 10.58
C ASP A 82 -10.37 -19.70 9.36
N LEU A 83 -11.62 -19.21 9.25
CA LEU A 83 -12.48 -19.47 8.10
C LEU A 83 -11.97 -18.86 6.79
N LEU A 84 -11.47 -17.61 6.83
CA LEU A 84 -10.88 -16.96 5.66
C LEU A 84 -9.62 -17.68 5.18
N ARG A 85 -8.77 -18.11 6.13
CA ARG A 85 -7.56 -18.85 5.84
C ARG A 85 -7.86 -20.19 5.18
N ALA A 86 -8.84 -20.94 5.70
CA ALA A 86 -9.30 -22.17 5.07
C ALA A 86 -9.83 -21.92 3.64
N ALA A 87 -10.63 -20.88 3.44
CA ALA A 87 -11.16 -20.53 2.11
C ALA A 87 -10.08 -20.08 1.11
N GLN A 88 -9.00 -19.45 1.58
CA GLN A 88 -7.85 -19.11 0.74
C GLN A 88 -7.03 -20.35 0.36
N GLN A 89 -6.80 -21.27 1.31
CA GLN A 89 -6.15 -22.56 1.03
C GLN A 89 -6.95 -23.37 -0.01
N ASP A 90 -8.28 -23.40 0.10
CA ASP A 90 -9.16 -24.06 -0.89
C ASP A 90 -9.06 -23.41 -2.27
N LYS A 91 -8.86 -22.09 -2.36
CA LYS A 91 -8.64 -21.40 -3.65
C LYS A 91 -7.28 -21.73 -4.24
N GLU A 92 -6.21 -21.74 -3.45
CA GLU A 92 -4.86 -22.07 -3.90
C GLU A 92 -4.78 -23.50 -4.44
N VAL A 93 -5.42 -24.46 -3.76
CA VAL A 93 -5.50 -25.86 -4.23
C VAL A 93 -6.24 -25.98 -5.57
N ARG A 94 -7.22 -25.13 -5.84
CA ARG A 94 -8.02 -25.15 -7.09
C ARG A 94 -7.32 -24.50 -8.29
N HIS A 95 -6.29 -23.68 -8.09
CA HIS A 95 -5.55 -23.02 -9.18
C HIS A 95 -4.22 -23.74 -9.50
N GLY A 96 -3.94 -24.84 -8.79
CA GLY A 96 -2.72 -25.65 -8.92
C GLY A 96 -2.90 -26.96 -9.71
N THR A 97 -3.90 -27.07 -10.59
CA THR A 97 -4.09 -28.22 -11.51
C THR A 97 -4.19 -27.76 -12.95
#